data_AF-A0A6L7TSQ8-F1
#
_entry.id   AF-A0A6L7TSQ8-F1
#
_cell.length_a   1.000
_cell.length_b   1.000
_cell.length_c   1.000
_cell.angle_alpha   90.00
_cell.angle_beta   90.00
_cell.angle_gamma   90.00
#
_symmetry.space_group_name_H-M   'P 1'
#
loop_
_entity.id
_entity.type
_entity.pdbx_description
1 polymer ?
#
loop_
_entity_poly.entity_id
_entity_poly.type
_entity_poly.pdbx_seq_one_letter_code
_entity_poly.pdbx_strand_id
1 'polypeptide(L)'
;MGHQQRVYRIEPPRFPEDFPQRLEKFKDASGMSWRELARRLRIDIRLVGRWRQGTRPDSANLMALFSMAAGLGLLHLLLPELDNGKDTDAGE
;
A
#
# COMPACT_ATOMS: atom_id res chain seq x y z
N MET A 1 -30.99 21.65 -25.97
CA MET A 1 -29.73 21.85 -25.22
C MET A 1 -29.72 20.86 -24.06
N GLY A 2 -29.09 19.70 -24.25
CA GLY A 2 -29.01 18.66 -23.22
C GLY A 2 -27.61 18.64 -22.62
N HIS A 3 -27.46 19.12 -21.39
CA HIS A 3 -26.21 19.00 -20.66
C HIS A 3 -25.99 17.51 -20.34
N GLN A 4 -25.10 16.85 -21.07
CA GLN A 4 -24.55 15.55 -20.67
C GLN A 4 -23.78 15.76 -19.37
N GLN A 5 -24.42 15.44 -18.24
CA GLN A 5 -23.71 15.24 -16.99
C GLN A 5 -22.77 14.04 -17.19
N ARG A 6 -21.47 14.30 -17.37
CA ARG A 6 -20.43 13.30 -17.19
C ARG A 6 -20.51 12.86 -15.73
N VAL A 7 -21.15 11.71 -15.50
CA VAL A 7 -21.13 11.03 -14.22
C VAL A 7 -19.68 10.61 -13.99
N TYR A 8 -18.91 11.40 -13.24
CA TYR A 8 -17.61 11.00 -12.72
C TYR A 8 -17.86 9.90 -11.69
N ARG A 9 -18.02 8.66 -12.16
CA ARG A 9 -18.01 7.49 -11.30
C ARG A 9 -16.55 7.28 -10.90
N ILE A 10 -16.11 7.98 -9.86
CA ILE A 10 -14.83 7.70 -9.21
C ILE A 10 -14.99 6.30 -8.62
N GLU A 11 -14.42 5.30 -9.26
CA GLU A 11 -14.31 3.98 -8.64
C GLU A 11 -13.58 4.16 -7.30
N PRO A 12 -14.10 3.59 -6.20
CA PRO A 12 -13.41 3.69 -4.93
C PRO A 12 -11.99 3.11 -5.11
N PRO A 13 -10.95 3.80 -4.61
CA PRO A 13 -9.58 3.34 -4.76
C PRO A 13 -9.48 1.94 -4.17
N ARG A 14 -9.22 0.96 -5.04
CA ARG A 14 -9.02 -0.43 -4.63
C ARG A 14 -7.70 -0.51 -3.88
N PHE A 15 -7.67 -1.36 -2.85
CA PHE A 15 -6.41 -1.60 -2.15
C PHE A 15 -5.45 -2.29 -3.13
N PRO A 16 -4.20 -1.83 -3.25
CA PRO A 16 -3.30 -2.36 -4.26
C PRO A 16 -3.04 -3.86 -4.09
N GLU A 17 -3.17 -4.62 -5.17
CA GLU A 17 -3.01 -6.08 -5.17
C GLU A 17 -1.55 -6.50 -4.92
N ASP A 18 -0.61 -5.62 -5.25
CA ASP A 18 0.83 -5.83 -5.10
C ASP A 18 1.36 -5.51 -3.69
N PHE A 19 0.47 -5.18 -2.74
CA PHE A 19 0.82 -4.89 -1.36
C PHE A 19 1.61 -6.03 -0.67
N PRO A 20 1.26 -7.33 -0.81
CA PRO A 20 2.04 -8.41 -0.21
C PRO A 20 3.49 -8.46 -0.67
N GLN A 21 3.73 -8.24 -1.97
CA GLN A 21 5.08 -8.24 -2.55
C GLN A 21 5.89 -7.06 -2.04
N ARG A 22 5.25 -5.89 -1.93
CA ARG A 22 5.86 -4.69 -1.31
C ARG A 22 6.18 -4.87 0.17
N LEU A 23 5.27 -5.52 0.91
CA LEU A 23 5.51 -5.85 2.31
C LEU A 23 6.70 -6.81 2.48
N GLU A 24 6.85 -7.80 1.60
CA GLU A 24 8.02 -8.71 1.59
C GLU A 24 9.33 -7.93 1.31
N LYS A 25 9.34 -7.07 0.28
CA LYS A 25 10.50 -6.20 -0.03
C LYS A 25 10.86 -5.29 1.14
N PHE A 26 9.88 -4.67 1.79
CA PHE A 26 10.09 -3.86 2.99
C PHE A 26 10.72 -4.68 4.12
N LYS A 27 10.20 -5.88 4.38
CA LYS A 27 10.74 -6.78 5.41
C LYS A 27 12.20 -7.11 5.13
N ASP A 28 12.54 -7.46 3.89
CA ASP A 28 13.91 -7.79 3.50
C ASP A 28 14.86 -6.58 3.61
N ALA A 29 14.46 -5.43 3.09
CA ALA A 29 15.25 -4.19 3.17
C ALA A 29 15.44 -3.70 4.62
N SER A 30 14.47 -3.95 5.49
CA SER A 30 14.56 -3.60 6.91
C SER A 30 15.45 -4.53 7.74
N GLY A 31 15.85 -5.68 7.18
CA GLY A 31 16.60 -6.72 7.91
C GLY A 31 15.82 -7.40 9.04
N MET A 32 14.50 -7.16 9.14
CA MET A 32 13.67 -7.69 10.22
C MET A 32 13.09 -9.07 9.88
N SER A 33 12.88 -9.90 10.89
CA SER A 33 12.01 -11.07 10.73
C SER A 33 10.54 -10.68 10.81
N TRP A 34 9.64 -11.53 10.31
CA TRP A 34 8.19 -11.32 10.47
C TRP A 34 7.75 -11.19 11.93
N ARG A 35 8.38 -11.95 12.83
CA ARG A 35 8.13 -11.86 14.28
C ARG A 35 8.59 -10.52 14.84
N GLU A 36 9.73 -10.01 14.38
CA GLU A 36 10.21 -8.69 14.78
C GLU A 36 9.29 -7.58 14.30
N LEU A 37 8.83 -7.65 13.04
CA LEU A 37 7.86 -6.70 12.50
C LEU A 37 6.57 -6.68 13.33
N ALA A 38 6.01 -7.86 13.61
CA ALA A 38 4.80 -7.99 14.44
C ALA A 38 5.02 -7.39 15.85
N ARG A 39 6.17 -7.67 16.49
CA ARG A 39 6.52 -7.11 17.80
C ARG A 39 6.60 -5.59 17.77
N ARG A 40 7.28 -5.02 16.78
CA ARG A 40 7.42 -3.57 16.67
C ARG A 40 6.11 -2.86 16.37
N LEU A 41 5.24 -3.48 15.59
CA LEU A 41 3.88 -3.00 15.33
C LEU A 41 2.91 -3.29 16.46
N ARG A 42 3.31 -4.07 17.48
CA ARG A 42 2.47 -4.53 18.60
C ARG A 42 1.21 -5.26 18.14
N ILE A 43 1.33 -6.09 17.10
CA ILE A 43 0.25 -6.90 16.55
C ILE A 43 0.55 -8.39 16.64
N ASP A 44 -0.49 -9.21 16.49
CA ASP A 44 -0.34 -10.65 16.40
C ASP A 44 0.34 -11.07 15.08
N ILE A 45 1.25 -12.03 15.15
CA ILE A 45 1.98 -12.54 13.97
C ILE A 45 1.04 -13.14 12.91
N ARG A 46 -0.12 -13.66 13.30
CA ARG A 46 -1.15 -14.16 12.37
C ARG A 46 -1.75 -13.04 11.54
N LEU A 47 -1.81 -11.82 12.07
CA LEU A 47 -2.27 -10.66 11.31
C LEU A 47 -1.28 -10.29 10.20
N VAL A 48 0.02 -10.32 10.51
CA VAL A 48 1.07 -10.18 9.49
C VAL A 48 0.98 -11.30 8.44
N GLY A 49 0.70 -12.54 8.88
CA GLY A 49 0.44 -13.65 7.96
C GLY A 49 -0.71 -13.38 6.98
N ARG A 50 -1.82 -12.79 7.47
CA ARG A 50 -2.95 -12.39 6.62
C ARG A 50 -2.57 -11.29 5.63
N TRP A 51 -1.76 -10.32 6.04
CA TRP A 51 -1.29 -9.26 5.14
C TRP A 51 -0.44 -9.80 4.00
N ARG A 52 0.42 -10.78 4.28
CA ARG A 52 1.22 -11.48 3.29
C ARG A 52 0.38 -12.32 2.31
N GLN A 53 -0.86 -12.62 2.67
CA GLN A 53 -1.84 -13.31 1.82
C GLN A 53 -2.76 -12.34 1.06
N GLY A 54 -2.53 -11.02 1.16
CA GLY A 54 -3.34 -10.00 0.47
C GLY A 54 -4.50 -9.45 1.30
N THR A 55 -4.65 -9.86 2.56
CA THR A 55 -5.64 -9.22 3.43
C THR A 55 -5.20 -7.80 3.74
N ARG A 56 -6.06 -6.82 3.42
CA ARG A 56 -5.83 -5.42 3.72
C ARG A 56 -5.69 -5.20 5.25
N PRO A 57 -4.63 -4.51 5.72
CA PRO A 57 -4.57 -4.01 7.09
C PRO A 57 -5.68 -2.99 7.36
N ASP A 58 -6.21 -2.96 8.58
CA ASP A 58 -7.02 -1.82 8.99
C ASP A 58 -6.20 -0.51 8.98
N SER A 59 -6.89 0.63 9.03
CA SER A 59 -6.26 1.94 8.91
C SER A 59 -5.23 2.22 10.00
N ALA A 60 -5.46 1.75 11.23
CA ALA A 60 -4.52 1.99 12.33
C ALA A 60 -3.21 1.22 12.12
N ASN A 61 -3.32 -0.04 11.72
CA ASN A 61 -2.20 -0.91 11.42
C ASN A 61 -1.44 -0.47 10.17
N LEU A 62 -2.15 0.00 9.15
CA LEU A 62 -1.54 0.56 7.94
C LEU A 62 -0.73 1.82 8.27
N MET A 63 -1.27 2.72 9.10
CA MET A 63 -0.56 3.93 9.53
C MET A 63 0.64 3.62 10.41
N ALA A 64 0.56 2.62 11.30
CA ALA A 64 1.70 2.17 12.09
C ALA A 64 2.82 1.61 11.21
N LEU A 65 2.47 0.81 10.20
CA LEU A 65 3.42 0.28 9.23
C LEU A 65 4.09 1.41 8.42
N PHE A 66 3.31 2.38 7.92
CA PHE A 66 3.86 3.52 7.18
C PHE A 66 4.73 4.42 8.04
N SER A 67 4.34 4.69 9.28
CA SER A 67 5.14 5.50 10.21
C SER A 67 6.48 4.84 10.51
N MET A 68 6.48 3.52 10.71
CA MET A 68 7.71 2.75 10.86
C MET A 68 8.58 2.79 9.61
N ALA A 69 7.99 2.56 8.44
CA ALA A 69 8.73 2.60 7.18
C ALA A 69 9.32 3.98 6.89
N ALA A 70 8.59 5.06 7.21
CA ALA A 70 9.10 6.43 7.12
C ALA A 70 10.30 6.64 8.06
N GLY A 71 10.22 6.18 9.31
CA GLY A 71 11.33 6.25 10.26
C GLY A 71 12.59 5.47 9.84
N LEU A 72 12.44 4.48 8.95
CA LEU A 72 13.54 3.70 8.38
C LEU A 72 14.00 4.21 7.00
N GLY A 73 13.36 5.23 6.42
CA GLY A 73 13.61 5.67 5.04
C GLY A 73 13.14 4.69 3.96
N LEU A 74 12.30 3.72 4.31
CA LEU A 74 11.83 2.63 3.44
C LEU A 74 10.37 2.80 2.99
N LEU A 75 9.76 3.96 3.23
CA LEU A 75 8.36 4.23 2.87
C LEU A 75 8.07 4.00 1.38
N HIS A 76 9.04 4.32 0.52
CA HIS A 76 8.95 4.13 -0.93
C HIS A 76 8.70 2.68 -1.35
N LEU A 77 9.05 1.69 -0.52
CA LEU A 77 8.79 0.28 -0.79
C LEU A 77 7.34 -0.12 -0.55
N LEU A 78 6.59 0.65 0.24
CA LEU A 78 5.22 0.34 0.64
C LEU A 78 4.16 1.19 -0.06
N LEU A 79 4.55 2.34 -0.63
CA LEU A 79 3.64 3.16 -1.42
C LEU A 79 3.47 2.54 -2.81
N PRO A 80 2.26 2.60 -3.39
CA PRO A 80 2.11 2.20 -4.79
C PRO A 80 2.90 3.21 -5.62
N GLU A 81 3.52 2.78 -6.72
CA GLU A 81 4.02 3.75 -7.68
C GLU A 81 2.82 4.61 -8.07
N LEU A 82 2.93 5.90 -7.80
CA LEU A 82 1.99 6.87 -8.34
C LEU A 82 2.25 6.80 -9.84
N ASP A 83 1.38 6.09 -10.55
CA ASP A 83 1.30 6.18 -11.99
C ASP A 83 0.99 7.64 -12.29
N ASN A 84 2.04 8.43 -12.52
CA ASN A 84 1.93 9.79 -13.00
C ASN A 84 1.41 9.63 -14.42
N GLY A 85 0.07 9.70 -14.54
CA GLY A 85 -0.68 9.34 -15.72
C GLY A 85 0.08 9.62 -17.01
N LYS A 86 0.44 8.54 -17.71
CA LYS A 86 0.70 8.59 -19.15
C LYS A 86 -0.63 8.82 -19.88
N ASP A 87 -1.27 9.94 -19.59
CA ASP A 87 -2.40 10.52 -20.33
C ASP A 87 -1.96 11.90 -20.85
N THR A 88 -0.90 11.90 -21.63
CA THR A 88 -0.57 12.94 -22.62
C THR A 88 0.37 12.22 -23.57
N ASP A 89 -0.13 11.64 -24.66
CA ASP A 89 -0.48 12.40 -25.83
C ASP A 89 -1.38 11.56 -26.74
N ALA A 90 -2.59 12.07 -26.98
CA ALA A 90 -3.33 11.78 -28.19
C ALA A 90 -3.31 13.07 -29.00
N GLY A 91 -2.53 13.10 -30.08
CA GLY A 91 -2.83 13.98 -31.20
C GLY A 91 -1.63 14.41 -32.03
N GLU A 92 -1.29 13.59 -33.04
CA GLU A 92 -1.02 14.07 -34.40
C GLU A 92 -1.63 13.12 -35.42
#